data_AF-A0A1U8PYB1-F1
#
_entry.id   AF-A0A1U8PYB1-F1
#
_cell.length_a   1.000
_cell.length_b   1.000
_cell.length_c   1.000
_cell.angle_alpha   90.00
_cell.angle_beta   90.00
_cell.angle_gamma   90.00
#
_symmetry.space_group_name_H-M   'P 1'
#
loop_
_entity.id
_entity.type
_entity.pdbx_description
1 polymer ?
#
loop_
_entity_poly.entity_id
_entity_poly.type
_entity_poly.pdbx_seq_one_letter_code
_entity_poly.pdbx_strand_id
1 'polypeptide(L)'
;MDRMLKAARSSGSLNLSNRSLREVPDEVYQILDAVREDEKWWEAAEMQKLILAHNNIEVLKEDVKNLSMLSVLNISHNRLSHLPAAIGDLPMLKSLDVSFNSILCIPEEIGSATALVKLDYSNNLLKDLPNSLGSCLDLSELKASNNSITRLPEDLVNCSKLMKLDMEGNKLAAIPENLLSSWTILSELNASKNLLTSIPESIGTLSRLIRLDFHQNRISSIPSSIMGCCSLKEFYMGNNMLSSLPAEIGALSLLGTLDLHSNQLKEYPVEACKLRLSVLDLSNNALSGLPPQIGLKKCSLVSGPTPTLLKYLRTRLPDAEGPESATSPMKEDQIAIATREALSSKELSLGGLALTAIPSAVWESGEILKVDLSRNSIQEIPNELSLCTSLESLNGKLSDECIDYLKVGMLISITFEQCCMDSISQADASVLDTHWVLILTNNKIKEWPGAVIQSLSNLSCLKLNNNLLQQIPSDGFRDLSKLKILDLSGNAASFKEHPPLSSLQQLQELYLRRMQLHEVPLDIMSLEQLRILDLGQNSLQTIPEGFKNLTSLVELDLSDNNITTLPPELGLLETSLQALRLDGNPLRSIRRAILDRGTKVVLKYLKDKIPEQ
;
A
#
# COMPACT_ATOMS: atom_id res chain seq x y z
N MET A 1 32.55 -36.67 14.39
CA MET A 1 33.11 -35.58 13.57
C MET A 1 33.60 -36.12 12.23
N ASP A 2 34.44 -37.16 12.26
CA ASP A 2 35.10 -37.77 11.09
C ASP A 2 34.21 -38.10 9.90
N ARG A 3 33.05 -38.75 10.12
CA ARG A 3 32.11 -39.08 9.03
C ARG A 3 31.65 -37.85 8.25
N MET A 4 31.57 -36.70 8.91
CA MET A 4 31.11 -35.45 8.30
C MET A 4 32.23 -34.69 7.63
N LEU A 5 33.45 -34.74 8.18
CA LEU A 5 34.64 -34.21 7.48
C LEU A 5 34.86 -35.00 6.19
N LYS A 6 34.68 -36.33 6.21
CA LYS A 6 34.72 -37.17 5.00
C LYS A 6 33.65 -36.76 3.98
N ALA A 7 32.41 -36.54 4.43
CA ALA A 7 31.33 -36.08 3.55
C ALA A 7 31.60 -34.65 3.00
N ALA A 8 32.18 -33.77 3.81
CA ALA A 8 32.59 -32.43 3.37
C ALA A 8 33.71 -32.50 2.32
N ARG A 9 34.71 -33.36 2.51
CA ARG A 9 35.73 -33.64 1.49
C ARG A 9 35.15 -34.16 0.18
N SER A 10 34.02 -34.87 0.18
CA SER A 10 33.38 -35.29 -1.08
C SER A 10 32.51 -34.21 -1.73
N SER A 11 32.03 -33.22 -0.98
CA SER A 11 30.98 -32.29 -1.42
C SER A 11 31.39 -30.81 -1.44
N GLY A 12 32.53 -30.46 -0.81
CA GLY A 12 32.95 -29.08 -0.57
C GLY A 12 32.04 -28.32 0.41
N SER A 13 31.13 -29.00 1.12
CA SER A 13 30.15 -28.37 2.01
C SER A 13 30.11 -29.06 3.37
N LEU A 14 30.25 -28.28 4.44
CA LEU A 14 30.15 -28.74 5.81
C LEU A 14 29.07 -27.96 6.56
N ASN A 15 28.15 -28.67 7.19
CA ASN A 15 27.12 -28.11 8.06
C ASN A 15 27.25 -28.71 9.46
N LEU A 16 27.54 -27.85 10.45
CA LEU A 16 27.65 -28.17 11.86
C LEU A 16 26.66 -27.39 12.71
N SER A 17 25.51 -27.00 12.16
CA SER A 17 24.49 -26.27 12.91
C SER A 17 23.87 -27.09 14.04
N ASN A 18 23.36 -26.40 15.08
CA ASN A 18 22.59 -27.00 16.18
C ASN A 18 23.34 -28.08 16.98
N ARG A 19 24.62 -27.86 17.27
CA ARG A 19 25.50 -28.83 17.93
C ARG A 19 26.02 -28.39 19.28
N SER A 20 25.59 -27.23 19.76
CA SER A 20 26.07 -26.63 21.01
C SER A 20 27.60 -26.49 21.05
N LEU A 21 28.22 -26.28 19.88
CA LEU A 21 29.67 -26.08 19.77
C LEU A 21 30.04 -24.76 20.46
N ARG A 22 31.07 -24.76 21.29
CA ARG A 22 31.64 -23.54 21.91
C ARG A 22 32.77 -22.93 21.10
N GLU A 23 33.39 -23.73 20.25
CA GLU A 23 34.45 -23.35 19.33
C GLU A 23 34.32 -24.17 18.05
N VAL A 24 34.94 -23.70 16.97
CA VAL A 24 35.06 -24.47 15.73
C VAL A 24 36.20 -25.49 15.92
N PRO A 25 35.96 -26.80 15.70
CA PRO A 25 37.01 -27.81 15.82
C PRO A 25 38.17 -27.56 14.85
N ASP A 26 39.41 -27.80 15.30
CA ASP A 26 40.62 -27.49 14.52
C ASP A 26 40.70 -28.28 13.21
N GLU A 27 40.13 -29.48 13.18
CA GLU A 27 40.08 -30.33 11.99
C GLU A 27 39.25 -29.71 10.86
N VAL A 28 38.37 -28.74 11.16
CA VAL A 28 37.61 -28.00 10.15
C VAL A 28 38.53 -27.06 9.37
N TYR A 29 39.48 -26.40 10.05
CA TYR A 29 40.45 -25.49 9.43
C TYR A 29 41.54 -26.24 8.66
N GLN A 30 41.81 -27.49 9.03
CA GLN A 30 42.84 -28.36 8.46
C GLN A 30 42.24 -29.49 7.62
N ILE A 31 41.15 -29.24 6.87
CA ILE A 31 40.35 -30.31 6.25
C ILE A 31 41.14 -31.20 5.26
N LEU A 32 42.18 -30.64 4.63
CA LEU A 32 43.08 -31.34 3.70
C LEU A 32 44.19 -32.10 4.42
N ASP A 33 44.65 -31.64 5.59
CA ASP A 33 45.68 -32.31 6.39
C ASP A 33 45.09 -33.41 7.30
N ALA A 34 43.79 -33.31 7.61
CA ALA A 34 43.05 -34.30 8.40
C ALA A 34 42.64 -35.56 7.60
N VAL A 35 43.40 -35.90 6.55
CA VAL A 35 43.18 -37.09 5.72
C VAL A 35 43.98 -38.25 6.29
N ARG A 36 43.30 -39.36 6.60
CA ARG A 36 43.96 -40.58 7.11
C ARG A 36 44.73 -41.28 5.98
N GLU A 37 45.76 -42.07 6.31
CA GLU A 37 46.60 -42.81 5.35
C GLU A 37 45.81 -43.71 4.39
N ASP A 38 44.56 -44.08 4.73
CA ASP A 38 43.66 -44.92 3.93
C ASP A 38 42.70 -44.15 3.00
N GLU A 39 42.77 -42.81 2.94
CA GLU A 39 41.92 -41.97 2.10
C GLU A 39 42.68 -41.31 0.94
N LYS A 40 42.09 -41.34 -0.26
CA LYS A 40 42.66 -40.72 -1.47
C LYS A 40 42.54 -39.19 -1.39
N TRP A 41 43.55 -38.55 -0.80
CA TRP A 41 43.58 -37.10 -0.59
C TRP A 41 43.39 -36.27 -1.87
N TRP A 42 43.76 -36.79 -3.05
CA TRP A 42 43.58 -36.13 -4.35
C TRP A 42 42.12 -36.11 -4.86
N GLU A 43 41.20 -36.84 -4.24
CA GLU A 43 39.75 -36.79 -4.53
C GLU A 43 39.00 -35.83 -3.59
N ALA A 44 39.69 -35.20 -2.64
CA ALA A 44 39.08 -34.27 -1.68
C ALA A 44 38.79 -32.91 -2.33
N ALA A 45 37.52 -32.54 -2.36
CA ALA A 45 37.06 -31.19 -2.67
C ALA A 45 37.42 -30.23 -1.53
N GLU A 46 38.00 -29.09 -1.89
CA GLU A 46 38.25 -27.98 -0.96
C GLU A 46 36.93 -27.38 -0.45
N MET A 47 36.96 -26.82 0.76
CA MET A 47 35.76 -26.31 1.41
C MET A 47 35.24 -25.05 0.71
N GLN A 48 34.03 -25.11 0.15
CA GLN A 48 33.35 -23.99 -0.47
C GLN A 48 32.21 -23.42 0.39
N LYS A 49 31.60 -24.25 1.24
CA LYS A 49 30.47 -23.85 2.08
C LYS A 49 30.61 -24.36 3.50
N LEU A 50 30.62 -23.44 4.46
CA LEU A 50 30.69 -23.76 5.88
C LEU A 50 29.50 -23.13 6.61
N ILE A 51 28.67 -23.97 7.24
CA ILE A 51 27.50 -23.56 8.03
C ILE A 51 27.74 -23.98 9.49
N LEU A 52 27.81 -23.00 10.38
CA LEU A 52 28.05 -23.11 11.82
C LEU A 52 26.89 -22.52 12.64
N ALA A 53 25.74 -22.26 12.00
CA ALA A 53 24.62 -21.56 12.60
C ALA A 53 24.05 -22.24 13.86
N HIS A 54 23.42 -21.48 14.76
CA HIS A 54 22.75 -22.02 15.96
C HIS A 54 23.68 -22.89 16.83
N ASN A 55 24.80 -22.32 17.26
CA ASN A 55 25.72 -22.94 18.21
C ASN A 55 25.99 -21.98 19.38
N ASN A 56 27.03 -22.24 20.16
CA ASN A 56 27.48 -21.38 21.25
C ASN A 56 28.91 -20.88 21.00
N ILE A 57 29.29 -20.69 19.72
CA ILE A 57 30.65 -20.33 19.35
C ILE A 57 30.96 -18.92 19.85
N GLU A 58 32.00 -18.79 20.66
CA GLU A 58 32.40 -17.51 21.27
C GLU A 58 33.51 -16.80 20.46
N VAL A 59 34.35 -17.57 19.76
CA VAL A 59 35.47 -17.07 18.98
C VAL A 59 35.58 -17.84 17.66
N LEU A 60 35.79 -17.12 16.56
CA LEU A 60 36.22 -17.67 15.28
C LEU A 60 37.73 -17.45 15.16
N LYS A 61 38.52 -18.52 14.97
CA LYS A 61 39.98 -18.44 14.90
C LYS A 61 40.46 -17.81 13.59
N GLU A 62 41.64 -17.20 13.62
CA GLU A 62 42.34 -16.67 12.43
C GLU A 62 42.66 -17.76 11.40
N ASP A 63 42.67 -19.03 11.80
CA ASP A 63 42.86 -20.19 10.92
C ASP A 63 41.76 -20.33 9.85
N VAL A 64 40.67 -19.55 9.94
CA VAL A 64 39.66 -19.45 8.88
C VAL A 64 40.28 -19.09 7.52
N LYS A 65 41.40 -18.34 7.49
CA LYS A 65 42.15 -18.01 6.27
C LYS A 65 42.63 -19.23 5.49
N ASN A 66 42.77 -20.40 6.14
CA ASN A 66 43.20 -21.62 5.49
C ASN A 66 42.13 -22.19 4.53
N LEU A 67 40.88 -21.71 4.64
CA LEU A 67 39.77 -22.12 3.77
C LEU A 67 39.71 -21.25 2.50
N SER A 68 40.76 -21.29 1.69
CA SER A 68 40.98 -20.40 0.52
C SER A 68 39.86 -20.41 -0.53
N MET A 69 39.15 -21.53 -0.69
CA MET A 69 38.03 -21.68 -1.63
C MET A 69 36.65 -21.42 -1.02
N LEU A 70 36.60 -20.97 0.24
CA LEU A 70 35.35 -20.74 0.94
C LEU A 70 34.58 -19.59 0.28
N SER A 71 33.39 -19.92 -0.21
CA SER A 71 32.49 -19.02 -0.92
C SER A 71 31.30 -18.60 -0.04
N VAL A 72 30.86 -19.49 0.86
CA VAL A 72 29.74 -19.23 1.76
C VAL A 72 30.15 -19.58 3.18
N LEU A 73 30.13 -18.58 4.06
CA LEU A 73 30.30 -18.75 5.49
C LEU A 73 29.04 -18.27 6.21
N ASN A 74 28.39 -19.17 6.94
CA ASN A 74 27.31 -18.83 7.83
C ASN A 74 27.68 -19.24 9.26
N ILE A 75 27.77 -18.26 10.16
CA ILE A 75 28.02 -18.45 11.60
C ILE A 75 26.98 -17.69 12.44
N SER A 76 25.77 -17.53 11.92
CA SER A 76 24.70 -16.82 12.61
C SER A 76 24.18 -17.56 13.85
N HIS A 77 23.49 -16.84 14.74
CA HIS A 77 22.97 -17.40 15.99
C HIS A 77 24.07 -18.10 16.83
N ASN A 78 25.12 -17.34 17.14
CA ASN A 78 26.23 -17.75 17.98
C ASN A 78 26.48 -16.70 19.09
N ARG A 79 27.66 -16.70 19.71
CA ARG A 79 28.04 -15.77 20.79
C ARG A 79 29.32 -15.00 20.46
N LEU A 80 29.59 -14.79 19.17
CA LEU A 80 30.80 -14.09 18.73
C LEU A 80 30.79 -12.65 19.24
N SER A 81 31.89 -12.22 19.86
CA SER A 81 32.08 -10.83 20.29
C SER A 81 32.81 -9.97 19.24
N HIS A 82 33.57 -10.62 18.36
CA HIS A 82 34.38 -9.99 17.31
C HIS A 82 34.50 -10.94 16.12
N LEU A 83 34.84 -10.39 14.96
CA LEU A 83 35.17 -11.12 13.75
C LEU A 83 36.70 -11.03 13.50
N PRO A 84 37.41 -12.12 13.19
CA PRO A 84 38.85 -12.10 12.95
C PRO A 84 39.22 -11.37 11.65
N ALA A 85 40.43 -10.82 11.61
CA ALA A 85 40.95 -10.12 10.42
C ALA A 85 41.09 -11.06 9.21
N ALA A 86 41.39 -12.34 9.45
CA ALA A 86 41.47 -13.41 8.46
C ALA A 86 40.25 -13.57 7.54
N ILE A 87 39.08 -12.98 7.86
CA ILE A 87 37.95 -12.95 6.92
C ILE A 87 38.29 -12.19 5.64
N GLY A 88 39.15 -11.16 5.71
CA GLY A 88 39.67 -10.45 4.55
C GLY A 88 40.55 -11.29 3.63
N ASP A 89 41.13 -12.37 4.16
CA ASP A 89 42.03 -13.28 3.45
C ASP A 89 41.30 -14.40 2.70
N LEU A 90 39.96 -14.31 2.57
CA LEU A 90 39.12 -15.29 1.88
C LEU A 90 38.76 -14.79 0.46
N PRO A 91 39.58 -15.08 -0.57
CA PRO A 91 39.45 -14.45 -1.89
C PRO A 91 38.18 -14.85 -2.65
N MET A 92 37.58 -16.00 -2.30
CA MET A 92 36.40 -16.54 -2.97
C MET A 92 35.09 -16.26 -2.21
N LEU A 93 35.15 -15.56 -1.07
CA LEU A 93 34.00 -15.37 -0.19
C LEU A 93 32.94 -14.47 -0.84
N LYS A 94 31.79 -15.06 -1.18
CA LYS A 94 30.65 -14.38 -1.81
C LYS A 94 29.53 -14.06 -0.83
N SER A 95 29.37 -14.87 0.21
CA SER A 95 28.28 -14.73 1.18
C SER A 95 28.81 -14.94 2.60
N LEU A 96 28.62 -13.93 3.43
CA LEU A 96 28.96 -13.97 4.84
C LEU A 96 27.73 -13.60 5.68
N ASP A 97 27.32 -14.52 6.54
CA ASP A 97 26.24 -14.31 7.52
C ASP A 97 26.81 -14.51 8.93
N VAL A 98 26.89 -13.43 9.70
CA VAL A 98 27.30 -13.41 11.12
C VAL A 98 26.18 -12.82 11.99
N SER A 99 24.94 -12.84 11.50
CA SER A 99 23.78 -12.27 12.20
C SER A 99 23.49 -12.97 13.53
N PHE A 100 22.78 -12.30 14.44
CA PHE A 100 22.45 -12.85 15.77
C PHE A 100 23.69 -13.31 16.56
N ASN A 101 24.63 -12.39 16.74
CA ASN A 101 25.81 -12.58 17.58
C ASN A 101 25.92 -11.39 18.56
N SER A 102 27.09 -11.12 19.12
CA SER A 102 27.35 -9.99 20.02
C SER A 102 28.53 -9.15 19.52
N ILE A 103 28.67 -9.04 18.19
CA ILE A 103 29.82 -8.41 17.55
C ILE A 103 29.79 -6.90 17.79
N LEU A 104 30.91 -6.35 18.28
CA LEU A 104 31.05 -4.92 18.61
C LEU A 104 31.54 -4.07 17.44
N CYS A 105 32.38 -4.64 16.58
CA CYS A 105 32.91 -3.99 15.37
C CYS A 105 33.21 -5.04 14.28
N ILE A 106 33.20 -4.58 13.03
CA ILE A 106 33.67 -5.36 11.88
C ILE A 106 35.11 -4.90 11.55
N PRO A 107 36.06 -5.83 11.30
CA PRO A 107 37.44 -5.50 10.96
C PRO A 107 37.54 -4.76 9.62
N GLU A 108 38.52 -3.86 9.47
CA GLU A 108 38.77 -3.14 8.21
C GLU A 108 39.25 -4.10 7.10
N GLU A 109 39.81 -5.25 7.45
CA GLU A 109 40.23 -6.27 6.49
C GLU A 109 39.05 -6.86 5.69
N ILE A 110 37.79 -6.65 6.09
CA ILE A 110 36.63 -7.07 5.29
C ILE A 110 36.65 -6.51 3.86
N GLY A 111 37.22 -5.33 3.66
CA GLY A 111 37.35 -4.72 2.33
C GLY A 111 38.23 -5.50 1.36
N SER A 112 39.10 -6.40 1.87
CA SER A 112 39.93 -7.30 1.05
C SER A 112 39.14 -8.48 0.47
N ALA A 113 37.98 -8.82 1.04
CA ALA A 113 37.05 -9.81 0.50
C ALA A 113 36.27 -9.22 -0.70
N THR A 114 36.98 -8.92 -1.79
CA THR A 114 36.45 -8.20 -2.96
C THR A 114 35.36 -8.96 -3.73
N ALA A 115 35.30 -10.29 -3.59
CA ALA A 115 34.28 -11.15 -4.19
C ALA A 115 32.94 -11.16 -3.44
N LEU A 116 32.83 -10.40 -2.33
CA LEU A 116 31.66 -10.41 -1.45
C LEU A 116 30.44 -9.80 -2.15
N VAL A 117 29.36 -10.58 -2.23
CA VAL A 117 28.08 -10.20 -2.85
C VAL A 117 27.00 -9.99 -1.80
N LYS A 118 27.01 -10.80 -0.74
CA LYS A 118 25.99 -10.80 0.32
C LYS A 118 26.63 -10.73 1.69
N LEU A 119 26.16 -9.79 2.50
CA LEU A 119 26.69 -9.54 3.82
C LEU A 119 25.56 -9.31 4.82
N ASP A 120 25.52 -10.13 5.86
CA ASP A 120 24.54 -10.01 6.94
C ASP A 120 25.21 -9.88 8.31
N TYR A 121 25.04 -8.71 8.91
CA TYR A 121 25.52 -8.29 10.22
C TYR A 121 24.37 -8.01 11.20
N SER A 122 23.15 -8.40 10.85
CA SER A 122 21.96 -8.03 11.60
C SER A 122 21.96 -8.61 13.02
N ASN A 123 21.31 -7.94 13.98
CA ASN A 123 21.22 -8.37 15.37
C ASN A 123 22.59 -8.58 16.02
N ASN A 124 23.41 -7.52 16.02
CA ASN A 124 24.69 -7.43 16.70
C ASN A 124 24.75 -6.14 17.54
N LEU A 125 25.95 -5.74 18.00
CA LEU A 125 26.17 -4.55 18.82
C LEU A 125 27.01 -3.49 18.10
N LEU A 126 26.97 -3.47 16.76
CA LEU A 126 27.80 -2.59 15.94
C LEU A 126 27.45 -1.12 16.15
N LYS A 127 28.46 -0.27 16.32
CA LYS A 127 28.29 1.19 16.42
C LYS A 127 28.54 1.93 15.11
N ASP A 128 29.38 1.36 14.26
CA ASP A 128 29.82 1.91 12.98
C ASP A 128 30.11 0.75 12.00
N LEU A 129 30.15 1.06 10.71
CA LEU A 129 30.64 0.16 9.66
C LEU A 129 32.04 0.61 9.22
N PRO A 130 32.95 -0.30 8.86
CA PRO A 130 34.29 0.03 8.41
C PRO A 130 34.26 0.73 7.05
N ASN A 131 35.18 1.67 6.84
CA ASN A 131 35.27 2.40 5.57
C ASN A 131 35.68 1.47 4.43
N SER A 132 36.53 0.48 4.72
CA SER A 132 37.00 -0.50 3.75
C SER A 132 35.89 -1.30 3.05
N LEU A 133 34.67 -1.36 3.62
CA LEU A 133 33.52 -2.03 3.00
C LEU A 133 33.21 -1.50 1.60
N GLY A 134 33.55 -0.24 1.32
CA GLY A 134 33.48 0.34 -0.03
C GLY A 134 34.34 -0.37 -1.08
N SER A 135 35.32 -1.18 -0.67
CA SER A 135 36.17 -1.97 -1.57
C SER A 135 35.49 -3.25 -2.08
N CYS A 136 34.39 -3.68 -1.45
CA CYS A 136 33.57 -4.81 -1.91
C CYS A 136 32.69 -4.37 -3.11
N LEU A 137 33.30 -4.23 -4.28
CA LEU A 137 32.65 -3.66 -5.48
C LEU A 137 31.50 -4.51 -6.03
N ASP A 138 31.47 -5.81 -5.71
CA ASP A 138 30.41 -6.74 -6.10
C ASP A 138 29.26 -6.85 -5.08
N LEU A 139 29.32 -6.08 -3.99
CA LEU A 139 28.32 -6.12 -2.93
C LEU A 139 26.94 -5.71 -3.46
N SER A 140 25.98 -6.61 -3.29
CA SER A 140 24.62 -6.48 -3.82
C SER A 140 23.55 -6.49 -2.72
N GLU A 141 23.80 -7.21 -1.63
CA GLU A 141 22.88 -7.31 -0.49
C GLU A 141 23.65 -7.02 0.79
N LEU A 142 23.31 -5.92 1.47
CA LEU A 142 23.86 -5.54 2.77
C LEU A 142 22.74 -5.46 3.80
N LYS A 143 22.84 -6.27 4.85
CA LYS A 143 21.92 -6.29 5.98
C LYS A 143 22.68 -6.00 7.26
N ALA A 144 22.25 -4.98 7.99
CA ALA A 144 22.84 -4.59 9.28
C ALA A 144 21.74 -4.14 10.26
N SER A 145 20.54 -4.72 10.16
CA SER A 145 19.40 -4.34 10.99
C SER A 145 19.62 -4.70 12.47
N ASN A 146 18.94 -3.98 13.36
CA ASN A 146 19.02 -4.14 14.82
C ASN A 146 20.46 -4.09 15.35
N ASN A 147 21.12 -2.96 15.14
CA ASN A 147 22.45 -2.63 15.66
C ASN A 147 22.39 -1.25 16.37
N SER A 148 23.53 -0.60 16.56
CA SER A 148 23.64 0.77 17.10
C SER A 148 24.35 1.72 16.13
N ILE A 149 24.22 1.47 14.82
CA ILE A 149 24.93 2.21 13.77
C ILE A 149 24.43 3.67 13.73
N THR A 150 25.36 4.61 13.82
CA THR A 150 25.04 6.05 13.86
C THR A 150 25.10 6.75 12.50
N ARG A 151 25.94 6.24 11.59
CA ARG A 151 26.13 6.77 10.22
C ARG A 151 26.58 5.66 9.26
N LEU A 152 26.39 5.91 7.98
CA LEU A 152 26.96 5.10 6.90
C LEU A 152 28.33 5.67 6.48
N PRO A 153 29.34 4.83 6.17
CA PRO A 153 30.65 5.29 5.74
C PRO A 153 30.59 5.87 4.31
N GLU A 154 31.38 6.91 4.04
CA GLU A 154 31.36 7.63 2.76
C GLU A 154 31.80 6.74 1.58
N ASP A 155 32.78 5.86 1.83
CA ASP A 155 33.34 4.96 0.82
C ASP A 155 32.34 3.88 0.33
N LEU A 156 31.21 3.69 1.02
CA LEU A 156 30.12 2.81 0.58
C LEU A 156 29.48 3.28 -0.74
N VAL A 157 29.79 4.51 -1.17
CA VAL A 157 29.47 5.03 -2.51
C VAL A 157 30.00 4.13 -3.63
N ASN A 158 31.11 3.41 -3.40
CA ASN A 158 31.74 2.55 -4.40
C ASN A 158 30.96 1.24 -4.66
N CYS A 159 30.09 0.81 -3.73
CA CYS A 159 29.23 -0.37 -3.88
C CYS A 159 28.03 -0.09 -4.81
N SER A 160 28.30 0.34 -6.05
CA SER A 160 27.29 0.71 -7.06
C SER A 160 26.36 -0.44 -7.50
N LYS A 161 26.69 -1.70 -7.14
CA LYS A 161 25.88 -2.89 -7.42
C LYS A 161 24.86 -3.23 -6.31
N LEU A 162 24.72 -2.37 -5.30
CA LEU A 162 23.81 -2.58 -4.19
C LEU A 162 22.35 -2.59 -4.66
N MET A 163 21.67 -3.72 -4.48
CA MET A 163 20.27 -3.93 -4.82
C MET A 163 19.38 -3.90 -3.57
N LYS A 164 19.91 -4.36 -2.43
CA LYS A 164 19.17 -4.45 -1.18
C LYS A 164 19.99 -3.88 -0.03
N LEU A 165 19.41 -2.92 0.69
CA LEU A 165 19.99 -2.35 1.88
C LEU A 165 18.97 -2.41 3.02
N ASP A 166 19.33 -3.13 4.09
CA ASP A 166 18.55 -3.19 5.32
C ASP A 166 19.34 -2.63 6.50
N MET A 167 18.90 -1.48 7.00
CA MET A 167 19.46 -0.73 8.11
C MET A 167 18.42 -0.51 9.22
N GLU A 168 17.34 -1.29 9.25
CA GLU A 168 16.28 -1.18 10.26
C GLU A 168 16.84 -1.18 11.69
N GLY A 169 16.26 -0.42 12.61
CA GLY A 169 16.55 -0.57 14.04
C GLY A 169 17.96 -0.15 14.41
N ASN A 170 18.39 1.01 13.89
CA ASN A 170 19.70 1.61 14.17
C ASN A 170 19.51 3.04 14.73
N LYS A 171 20.57 3.85 14.72
CA LYS A 171 20.59 5.23 15.22
C LYS A 171 20.96 6.22 14.11
N LEU A 172 20.65 5.89 12.86
CA LEU A 172 20.95 6.74 11.71
C LEU A 172 20.18 8.05 11.82
N ALA A 173 20.90 9.18 11.82
CA ALA A 173 20.30 10.52 11.82
C ALA A 173 20.02 11.05 10.40
N ALA A 174 20.80 10.61 9.41
CA ALA A 174 20.64 10.98 8.01
C ALA A 174 21.18 9.88 7.08
N ILE A 175 20.69 9.87 5.84
CA ILE A 175 21.29 9.12 4.74
C ILE A 175 22.01 10.13 3.84
N PRO A 176 23.32 10.00 3.60
CA PRO A 176 24.05 10.92 2.72
C PRO A 176 23.55 10.90 1.26
N GLU A 177 23.48 12.08 0.62
CA GLU A 177 22.97 12.23 -0.77
C GLU A 177 23.82 11.51 -1.81
N ASN A 178 25.15 11.53 -1.64
CA ASN A 178 26.09 10.88 -2.54
C ASN A 178 25.91 9.36 -2.58
N LEU A 179 25.55 8.73 -1.47
CA LEU A 179 25.32 7.29 -1.40
C LEU A 179 24.10 6.88 -2.24
N LEU A 180 22.95 7.51 -2.03
CA LEU A 180 21.74 7.23 -2.81
C LEU A 180 21.92 7.54 -4.30
N SER A 181 22.71 8.56 -4.62
CA SER A 181 23.03 8.91 -6.01
C SER A 181 23.83 7.82 -6.72
N SER A 182 24.61 7.00 -5.99
CA SER A 182 25.41 5.91 -6.56
C SER A 182 24.62 4.61 -6.71
N TRP A 183 23.74 4.27 -5.76
CA TRP A 183 23.01 3.00 -5.72
C TRP A 183 21.79 2.97 -6.66
N THR A 184 21.95 3.40 -7.91
CA THR A 184 20.86 3.56 -8.89
C THR A 184 20.12 2.26 -9.24
N ILE A 185 20.67 1.09 -8.88
CA ILE A 185 20.03 -0.21 -9.07
C ILE A 185 19.33 -0.76 -7.82
N LEU A 186 19.28 0.01 -6.74
CA LEU A 186 18.62 -0.37 -5.49
C LEU A 186 17.13 -0.66 -5.74
N SER A 187 16.68 -1.84 -5.32
CA SER A 187 15.29 -2.28 -5.41
C SER A 187 14.59 -2.31 -4.07
N GLU A 188 15.33 -2.50 -2.98
CA GLU A 188 14.79 -2.54 -1.61
C GLU A 188 15.66 -1.68 -0.68
N LEU A 189 15.04 -0.69 -0.05
CA LEU A 189 15.66 0.14 0.99
C LEU A 189 14.80 0.09 2.25
N ASN A 190 15.35 -0.50 3.31
CA ASN A 190 14.76 -0.46 4.65
C ASN A 190 15.67 0.34 5.58
N ALA A 191 15.19 1.48 6.06
CA ALA A 191 15.85 2.27 7.10
C ALA A 191 14.84 2.67 8.18
N SER A 192 13.87 1.79 8.44
CA SER A 192 12.87 1.98 9.47
C SER A 192 13.48 1.94 10.89
N LYS A 193 12.76 2.40 11.91
CA LYS A 193 13.23 2.43 13.31
C LYS A 193 14.60 3.09 13.48
N ASN A 194 14.77 4.27 12.89
CA ASN A 194 15.99 5.07 13.00
C ASN A 194 15.66 6.47 13.55
N LEU A 195 16.60 7.40 13.44
CA LEU A 195 16.47 8.78 13.89
C LEU A 195 16.41 9.77 12.71
N LEU A 196 16.02 9.30 11.52
CA LEU A 196 16.03 10.10 10.30
C LEU A 196 15.05 11.27 10.42
N THR A 197 15.50 12.49 10.09
CA THR A 197 14.67 13.71 10.12
C THR A 197 14.16 14.13 8.74
N SER A 198 14.79 13.66 7.68
CA SER A 198 14.44 14.00 6.29
C SER A 198 14.83 12.88 5.32
N ILE A 199 14.17 12.86 4.17
CA ILE A 199 14.58 12.04 3.02
C ILE A 199 15.37 12.94 2.08
N PRO A 200 16.59 12.55 1.65
CA PRO A 200 17.39 13.38 0.73
C PRO A 200 16.76 13.48 -0.67
N GLU A 201 16.99 14.59 -1.38
CA GLU A 201 16.47 14.81 -2.74
C GLU A 201 16.98 13.74 -3.73
N SER A 202 18.15 13.17 -3.47
CA SER A 202 18.72 12.09 -4.27
C SER A 202 17.90 10.79 -4.25
N ILE A 203 16.86 10.65 -3.42
CA ILE A 203 15.94 9.49 -3.47
C ILE A 203 15.34 9.30 -4.88
N GLY A 204 15.13 10.40 -5.62
CA GLY A 204 14.61 10.38 -6.98
C GLY A 204 15.50 9.70 -8.02
N THR A 205 16.78 9.43 -7.73
CA THR A 205 17.67 8.68 -8.63
C THR A 205 17.35 7.18 -8.64
N LEU A 206 16.65 6.68 -7.60
CA LEU A 206 16.36 5.26 -7.38
C LEU A 206 15.17 4.78 -8.23
N SER A 207 15.31 4.87 -9.56
CA SER A 207 14.26 4.50 -10.52
C SER A 207 13.85 3.03 -10.50
N ARG A 208 14.70 2.15 -9.95
CA ARG A 208 14.46 0.70 -9.78
C ARG A 208 13.90 0.30 -8.42
N LEU A 209 13.69 1.27 -7.52
CA LEU A 209 13.22 1.02 -6.18
C LEU A 209 11.79 0.46 -6.23
N ILE A 210 11.58 -0.71 -5.64
CA ILE A 210 10.30 -1.42 -5.57
C ILE A 210 9.68 -1.23 -4.19
N ARG A 211 10.51 -1.29 -3.14
CA ARG A 211 10.09 -1.16 -1.75
C ARG A 211 10.95 -0.14 -1.03
N LEU A 212 10.28 0.82 -0.41
CA LEU A 212 10.89 1.86 0.41
C LEU A 212 10.23 1.85 1.80
N ASP A 213 11.04 1.64 2.83
CA ASP A 213 10.58 1.58 4.21
C ASP A 213 11.36 2.56 5.10
N PHE A 214 10.64 3.57 5.60
CA PHE A 214 11.11 4.56 6.55
C PHE A 214 10.19 4.67 7.77
N HIS A 215 9.42 3.62 8.09
CA HIS A 215 8.51 3.67 9.24
C HIS A 215 9.27 3.93 10.55
N GLN A 216 8.62 4.53 11.55
CA GLN A 216 9.20 4.79 12.88
C GLN A 216 10.50 5.61 12.81
N ASN A 217 10.43 6.78 12.20
CA ASN A 217 11.51 7.77 12.14
C ASN A 217 10.99 9.13 12.65
N ARG A 218 11.72 10.22 12.36
CA ARG A 218 11.36 11.60 12.71
C ARG A 218 11.19 12.46 11.46
N ILE A 219 10.81 11.86 10.33
CA ILE A 219 10.76 12.53 9.03
C ILE A 219 9.59 13.51 9.01
N SER A 220 9.87 14.77 8.66
CA SER A 220 8.86 15.84 8.60
C SER A 220 8.26 16.07 7.22
N SER A 221 8.97 15.67 6.16
CA SER A 221 8.54 15.89 4.77
C SER A 221 9.10 14.84 3.81
N ILE A 222 8.36 14.59 2.74
CA ILE A 222 8.80 13.81 1.58
C ILE A 222 9.19 14.82 0.48
N PRO A 223 10.38 14.71 -0.14
CA PRO A 223 10.83 15.60 -1.20
C PRO A 223 10.02 15.40 -2.49
N SER A 224 9.95 16.43 -3.34
CA SER A 224 9.25 16.34 -4.64
C SER A 224 9.94 15.37 -5.59
N SER A 225 11.25 15.16 -5.44
CA SER A 225 12.04 14.20 -6.23
C SER A 225 11.56 12.75 -6.10
N ILE A 226 10.70 12.42 -5.13
CA ILE A 226 10.10 11.08 -4.98
C ILE A 226 9.44 10.59 -6.28
N MET A 227 8.98 11.50 -7.15
CA MET A 227 8.44 11.14 -8.48
C MET A 227 9.42 10.33 -9.35
N GLY A 228 10.73 10.43 -9.10
CA GLY A 228 11.75 9.67 -9.82
C GLY A 228 11.75 8.17 -9.51
N CYS A 229 11.16 7.74 -8.39
CA CYS A 229 11.01 6.33 -8.00
C CYS A 229 9.88 5.63 -8.78
N CYS A 230 9.92 5.68 -10.11
CA CYS A 230 8.83 5.24 -10.99
C CYS A 230 8.47 3.75 -10.88
N SER A 231 9.35 2.91 -10.32
CA SER A 231 9.11 1.48 -10.07
C SER A 231 8.50 1.16 -8.71
N LEU A 232 8.27 2.16 -7.86
CA LEU A 232 7.89 1.96 -6.46
C LEU A 232 6.49 1.34 -6.35
N LYS A 233 6.38 0.24 -5.59
CA LYS A 233 5.14 -0.51 -5.35
C LYS A 233 4.67 -0.44 -3.92
N GLU A 234 5.62 -0.39 -2.99
CA GLU A 234 5.37 -0.35 -1.55
C GLU A 234 6.13 0.81 -0.91
N PHE A 235 5.39 1.70 -0.25
CA PHE A 235 5.97 2.84 0.45
C PHE A 235 5.43 2.93 1.88
N TYR A 236 6.31 2.70 2.85
CA TYR A 236 5.98 2.71 4.29
C TYR A 236 6.60 3.93 4.98
N MET A 237 5.74 4.80 5.48
CA MET A 237 6.09 6.08 6.14
C MET A 237 5.39 6.24 7.49
N GLY A 238 4.78 5.18 8.01
CA GLY A 238 4.05 5.23 9.27
C GLY A 238 4.91 5.63 10.48
N ASN A 239 4.32 6.22 11.51
CA ASN A 239 5.01 6.74 12.70
C ASN A 239 6.15 7.71 12.36
N ASN A 240 5.80 8.81 11.71
CA ASN A 240 6.69 9.90 11.39
C ASN A 240 6.06 11.24 11.81
N MET A 241 6.66 12.36 11.38
CA MET A 241 6.22 13.72 11.70
C MET A 241 5.67 14.45 10.47
N LEU A 242 5.15 13.72 9.46
CA LEU A 242 4.69 14.30 8.21
C LEU A 242 3.47 15.20 8.44
N SER A 243 3.55 16.47 8.02
CA SER A 243 2.41 17.41 8.08
C SER A 243 1.62 17.50 6.77
N SER A 244 2.25 17.19 5.65
CA SER A 244 1.68 17.22 4.30
C SER A 244 2.38 16.20 3.39
N LEU A 245 1.78 15.95 2.21
CA LEU A 245 2.36 15.15 1.15
C LEU A 245 2.65 16.03 -0.08
N PRO A 246 3.76 15.82 -0.80
CA PRO A 246 4.01 16.52 -2.06
C PRO A 246 3.03 16.06 -3.15
N ALA A 247 2.67 16.95 -4.07
CA ALA A 247 1.78 16.63 -5.20
C ALA A 247 2.39 15.57 -6.13
N GLU A 248 3.72 15.58 -6.23
CA GLU A 248 4.55 14.69 -7.04
C GLU A 248 4.44 13.22 -6.65
N ILE A 249 3.97 12.90 -5.43
CA ILE A 249 3.68 11.51 -5.04
C ILE A 249 2.67 10.87 -6.00
N GLY A 250 1.77 11.66 -6.60
CA GLY A 250 0.81 11.21 -7.61
C GLY A 250 1.41 10.67 -8.91
N ALA A 251 2.71 10.89 -9.15
CA ALA A 251 3.42 10.36 -10.32
C ALA A 251 3.81 8.88 -10.18
N LEU A 252 3.72 8.29 -8.98
CA LEU A 252 4.11 6.91 -8.68
C LEU A 252 3.06 5.90 -9.19
N SER A 253 2.94 5.79 -10.51
CA SER A 253 1.86 5.04 -11.17
C SER A 253 1.77 3.55 -10.83
N LEU A 254 2.85 2.95 -10.33
CA LEU A 254 2.95 1.54 -9.92
C LEU A 254 2.73 1.30 -8.42
N LEU A 255 2.52 2.36 -7.63
CA LEU A 255 2.34 2.27 -6.19
C LEU A 255 1.01 1.57 -5.88
N GLY A 256 1.09 0.46 -5.14
CA GLY A 256 -0.06 -0.33 -4.70
C GLY A 256 -0.33 -0.18 -3.21
N THR A 257 0.73 -0.11 -2.40
CA THR A 257 0.64 0.03 -0.95
C THR A 257 1.25 1.35 -0.51
N LEU A 258 0.45 2.19 0.14
CA LEU A 258 0.89 3.43 0.77
C LEU A 258 0.46 3.44 2.23
N ASP A 259 1.45 3.36 3.12
CA ASP A 259 1.24 3.41 4.56
C ASP A 259 1.75 4.73 5.14
N LEU A 260 0.82 5.53 5.66
CA LEU A 260 1.03 6.86 6.23
C LEU A 260 0.48 6.97 7.66
N HIS A 261 0.24 5.85 8.34
CA HIS A 261 -0.37 5.88 9.67
C HIS A 261 0.47 6.67 10.68
N SER A 262 -0.17 7.24 11.70
CA SER A 262 0.50 7.92 12.82
C SER A 262 1.45 9.02 12.34
N ASN A 263 0.88 9.98 11.61
CA ASN A 263 1.53 11.20 11.15
C ASN A 263 0.66 12.42 11.55
N GLN A 264 0.97 13.60 11.01
CA GLN A 264 0.27 14.86 11.30
C GLN A 264 -0.46 15.42 10.07
N LEU A 265 -0.84 14.55 9.12
CA LEU A 265 -1.46 14.96 7.86
C LEU A 265 -2.81 15.61 8.11
N LYS A 266 -3.03 16.78 7.50
CA LYS A 266 -4.31 17.51 7.55
C LYS A 266 -5.19 17.25 6.33
N GLU A 267 -4.56 16.94 5.20
CA GLU A 267 -5.21 16.70 3.92
C GLU A 267 -4.48 15.61 3.13
N TYR A 268 -5.17 15.06 2.14
CA TYR A 268 -4.60 14.16 1.13
C TYR A 268 -4.66 14.89 -0.22
N PRO A 269 -3.53 15.13 -0.91
CA PRO A 269 -3.50 15.95 -2.11
C PRO A 269 -4.24 15.28 -3.28
N VAL A 270 -4.89 16.09 -4.11
CA VAL A 270 -5.72 15.62 -5.23
C VAL A 270 -4.87 14.85 -6.26
N GLU A 271 -3.61 15.24 -6.43
CA GLU A 271 -2.68 14.58 -7.34
C GLU A 271 -2.38 13.16 -6.91
N ALA A 272 -2.33 12.87 -5.60
CA ALA A 272 -2.15 11.53 -5.06
C ALA A 272 -3.38 10.62 -5.29
N CYS A 273 -4.53 11.17 -5.72
CA CYS A 273 -5.68 10.38 -6.16
C CYS A 273 -5.43 9.66 -7.50
N LYS A 274 -4.41 10.06 -8.27
CA LYS A 274 -4.00 9.37 -9.51
C LYS A 274 -3.42 7.98 -9.24
N LEU A 275 -3.00 7.71 -8.00
CA LEU A 275 -2.37 6.48 -7.58
C LEU A 275 -3.33 5.29 -7.67
N ARG A 276 -2.83 4.16 -8.16
CA ARG A 276 -3.61 2.91 -8.28
C ARG A 276 -3.43 2.02 -7.05
N LEU A 277 -3.69 2.59 -5.87
CA LEU A 277 -3.54 1.90 -4.60
C LEU A 277 -4.55 0.74 -4.44
N SER A 278 -4.10 -0.31 -3.76
CA SER A 278 -4.91 -1.39 -3.19
C SER A 278 -5.02 -1.27 -1.66
N VAL A 279 -3.97 -0.73 -1.03
CA VAL A 279 -3.89 -0.50 0.42
C VAL A 279 -3.50 0.96 0.67
N LEU A 280 -4.35 1.65 1.42
CA LEU A 280 -4.09 3.00 1.90
C LEU A 280 -4.38 3.06 3.40
N ASP A 281 -3.34 3.25 4.20
CA ASP A 281 -3.45 3.48 5.63
C ASP A 281 -3.16 4.95 5.96
N LEU A 282 -4.18 5.65 6.43
CA LEU A 282 -4.14 7.04 6.85
C LEU A 282 -4.52 7.18 8.33
N SER A 283 -4.48 6.09 9.10
CA SER A 283 -4.89 6.10 10.50
C SER A 283 -4.03 7.01 11.37
N ASN A 284 -4.57 7.45 12.52
CA ASN A 284 -3.87 8.32 13.48
C ASN A 284 -3.27 9.57 12.82
N ASN A 285 -4.07 10.30 12.04
CA ASN A 285 -3.67 11.57 11.43
C ASN A 285 -4.61 12.70 11.89
N ALA A 286 -4.45 13.89 11.32
CA ALA A 286 -5.30 15.05 11.60
C ALA A 286 -6.26 15.37 10.44
N LEU A 287 -6.61 14.37 9.61
CA LEU A 287 -7.44 14.55 8.42
C LEU A 287 -8.85 15.01 8.79
N SER A 288 -9.34 16.05 8.12
CA SER A 288 -10.73 16.51 8.23
C SER A 288 -11.65 15.91 7.18
N GLY A 289 -11.10 15.40 6.07
CA GLY A 289 -11.83 14.81 4.96
C GLY A 289 -10.89 14.24 3.90
N LEU A 290 -11.47 13.66 2.85
CA LEU A 290 -10.76 13.13 1.69
C LEU A 290 -11.29 13.77 0.40
N PRO A 291 -10.42 14.02 -0.59
CA PRO A 291 -10.86 14.49 -1.90
C PRO A 291 -11.75 13.43 -2.60
N PRO A 292 -12.89 13.82 -3.22
CA PRO A 292 -13.79 12.89 -3.93
C PRO A 292 -13.10 12.05 -5.01
N GLN A 293 -12.06 12.59 -5.64
CA GLN A 293 -11.31 11.98 -6.72
C GLN A 293 -10.60 10.68 -6.31
N ILE A 294 -10.40 10.43 -5.02
CA ILE A 294 -9.70 9.23 -4.53
C ILE A 294 -10.44 7.93 -4.88
N GLY A 295 -11.76 8.01 -5.05
CA GLY A 295 -12.57 6.83 -5.30
C GLY A 295 -12.95 6.59 -6.78
N LEU A 296 -12.98 7.62 -7.63
CA LEU A 296 -13.36 7.48 -9.04
C LEU A 296 -12.32 6.66 -9.83
N LYS A 297 -12.62 5.38 -10.14
CA LYS A 297 -11.76 4.50 -10.97
C LYS A 297 -12.42 4.04 -12.30
N LYS A 298 -12.38 4.96 -13.30
CA LYS A 298 -12.37 4.84 -14.80
C LYS A 298 -13.65 4.53 -15.63
N CYS A 299 -14.00 5.46 -16.53
CA CYS A 299 -14.99 5.30 -17.62
C CYS A 299 -14.44 4.52 -18.83
N SER A 300 -15.14 3.46 -19.23
CA SER A 300 -15.02 2.82 -20.56
C SER A 300 -16.29 2.04 -20.94
N LEU A 301 -16.78 2.28 -22.18
CA LEU A 301 -17.56 1.40 -23.10
C LEU A 301 -19.09 1.55 -23.28
N VAL A 302 -19.46 2.25 -24.37
CA VAL A 302 -20.30 1.82 -25.54
C VAL A 302 -21.46 0.82 -25.34
N SER A 303 -22.72 1.22 -25.64
CA SER A 303 -23.50 0.81 -26.85
C SER A 303 -24.96 1.34 -26.84
N GLY A 304 -25.49 1.75 -28.02
CA GLY A 304 -26.84 2.32 -28.27
C GLY A 304 -27.97 1.28 -28.42
N PRO A 305 -29.07 1.47 -29.19
CA PRO A 305 -29.45 2.55 -30.15
C PRO A 305 -30.71 3.34 -29.67
N THR A 306 -30.96 4.60 -30.04
CA THR A 306 -32.02 5.00 -31.02
C THR A 306 -32.22 6.54 -31.01
N PRO A 307 -31.48 7.34 -31.81
CA PRO A 307 -31.99 8.66 -32.25
C PRO A 307 -32.14 8.82 -33.77
N THR A 308 -31.84 7.78 -34.57
CA THR A 308 -32.16 7.73 -36.01
C THR A 308 -33.65 7.98 -36.27
N LEU A 309 -34.51 7.71 -35.27
CA LEU A 309 -35.94 8.00 -35.27
C LEU A 309 -36.27 9.50 -35.07
N LEU A 310 -35.44 10.25 -34.33
CA LEU A 310 -35.64 11.68 -34.05
C LEU A 310 -35.11 12.57 -35.20
N LYS A 311 -34.09 12.10 -35.93
CA LYS A 311 -33.55 12.77 -37.14
C LYS A 311 -34.54 12.76 -38.32
N TYR A 312 -35.46 11.79 -38.37
CA TYR A 312 -36.52 11.73 -39.38
C TYR A 312 -37.66 12.73 -39.13
N LEU A 313 -37.89 13.13 -37.87
CA LEU A 313 -39.02 13.98 -37.49
C LEU A 313 -38.72 15.49 -37.55
N ARG A 314 -37.43 15.89 -37.44
CA ARG A 314 -37.03 17.30 -37.49
C ARG A 314 -36.90 17.88 -38.91
N THR A 315 -36.80 17.06 -39.94
CA THR A 315 -36.64 17.47 -41.36
C THR A 315 -37.93 17.97 -42.03
N ARG A 316 -38.95 18.38 -41.26
CA ARG A 316 -40.31 18.68 -41.76
C ARG A 316 -40.91 20.03 -41.33
N LEU A 317 -40.11 20.99 -40.85
CA LEU A 317 -40.58 22.36 -40.58
C LEU A 317 -39.87 23.38 -41.50
N PRO A 318 -40.58 24.30 -42.19
CA PRO A 318 -40.01 25.23 -43.18
C PRO A 318 -39.80 26.69 -42.72
N ASP A 319 -38.79 27.30 -43.37
CA ASP A 319 -38.52 28.72 -43.73
C ASP A 319 -38.21 29.82 -42.68
N ALA A 320 -36.98 30.38 -42.72
CA ALA A 320 -36.66 31.68 -43.35
C ALA A 320 -35.19 32.14 -43.11
N GLU A 321 -34.47 32.39 -44.21
CA GLU A 321 -33.30 33.27 -44.49
C GLU A 321 -32.19 33.57 -43.44
N GLY A 322 -30.92 33.39 -43.86
CA GLY A 322 -29.70 33.63 -43.07
C GLY A 322 -29.17 35.08 -43.06
N PRO A 323 -28.00 35.29 -42.43
CA PRO A 323 -26.84 35.71 -43.22
C PRO A 323 -25.55 34.93 -42.89
N GLU A 324 -24.74 34.72 -43.94
CA GLU A 324 -23.35 34.27 -43.88
C GLU A 324 -22.52 35.13 -42.91
N SER A 325 -21.79 34.50 -41.98
CA SER A 325 -20.87 35.20 -41.08
C SER A 325 -19.55 35.49 -41.79
N ALA A 326 -19.37 36.71 -42.27
CA ALA A 326 -18.09 37.22 -42.75
C ALA A 326 -17.03 37.22 -41.63
N THR A 327 -16.00 36.40 -41.78
CA THR A 327 -14.77 36.45 -41.00
C THR A 327 -13.93 37.66 -41.44
N SER A 328 -13.51 38.51 -40.50
CA SER A 328 -12.65 39.66 -40.80
C SER A 328 -11.26 39.20 -41.29
N PRO A 329 -10.60 39.89 -42.24
CA PRO A 329 -9.32 39.44 -42.82
C PRO A 329 -8.20 39.24 -41.77
N MET A 330 -8.21 40.04 -40.69
CA MET A 330 -7.27 39.87 -39.56
C MET A 330 -7.43 38.55 -38.78
N LYS A 331 -8.59 37.90 -38.83
CA LYS A 331 -8.84 36.60 -38.17
C LYS A 331 -8.39 35.43 -39.05
N GLU A 332 -8.61 35.52 -40.36
CA GLU A 332 -8.12 34.53 -41.32
C GLU A 332 -6.59 34.49 -41.39
N ASP A 333 -5.93 35.65 -41.32
CA ASP A 333 -4.47 35.73 -41.24
C ASP A 333 -3.92 35.04 -39.97
N GLN A 334 -4.58 35.20 -38.82
CA GLN A 334 -4.18 34.55 -37.56
C GLN A 334 -4.43 33.04 -37.57
N ILE A 335 -5.53 32.58 -38.19
CA ILE A 335 -5.80 31.16 -38.38
C ILE A 335 -4.77 30.55 -39.33
N ALA A 336 -4.39 31.23 -40.41
CA ALA A 336 -3.38 30.77 -41.35
C ALA A 336 -1.97 30.68 -40.72
N ILE A 337 -1.61 31.63 -39.84
CA ILE A 337 -0.37 31.59 -39.06
C ILE A 337 -0.36 30.40 -38.09
N ALA A 338 -1.41 30.24 -37.28
CA ALA A 338 -1.54 29.14 -36.33
C ALA A 338 -1.53 27.76 -37.04
N THR A 339 -2.11 27.68 -38.24
CA THR A 339 -2.12 26.45 -39.05
C THR A 339 -0.72 26.12 -39.58
N ARG A 340 0.08 27.13 -39.97
CA ARG A 340 1.48 26.92 -40.36
C ARG A 340 2.37 26.46 -39.20
N GLU A 341 2.13 26.97 -37.99
CA GLU A 341 2.85 26.55 -36.79
C GLU A 341 2.48 25.11 -36.38
N ALA A 342 1.19 24.77 -36.51
CA ALA A 342 0.64 23.45 -36.20
C ALA A 342 1.21 22.31 -37.07
N LEU A 343 1.74 22.60 -38.25
CA LEU A 343 2.44 21.60 -39.09
C LEU A 343 3.68 21.00 -38.39
N SER A 344 4.29 21.71 -37.44
CA SER A 344 5.45 21.22 -36.68
C SER A 344 5.10 20.72 -35.29
N SER A 345 4.19 21.40 -34.59
CA SER A 345 3.83 21.09 -33.20
C SER A 345 2.71 20.05 -33.09
N LYS A 346 1.95 19.83 -34.17
CA LYS A 346 0.69 19.05 -34.20
C LYS A 346 -0.37 19.55 -33.20
N GLU A 347 -0.22 20.78 -32.73
CA GLU A 347 -1.13 21.43 -31.79
C GLU A 347 -1.60 22.76 -32.40
N LEU A 348 -2.92 22.93 -32.50
CA LEU A 348 -3.55 24.08 -33.10
C LEU A 348 -4.29 24.89 -32.02
N SER A 349 -3.68 26.01 -31.63
CA SER A 349 -4.21 26.88 -30.58
C SER A 349 -4.96 28.07 -31.17
N LEU A 350 -6.26 28.15 -30.92
CA LEU A 350 -7.19 29.14 -31.46
C LEU A 350 -8.03 29.83 -30.36
N GLY A 351 -7.52 29.84 -29.12
CA GLY A 351 -8.23 30.38 -27.96
C GLY A 351 -8.42 31.91 -28.00
N GLY A 352 -9.60 32.38 -27.58
CA GLY A 352 -9.90 33.81 -27.39
C GLY A 352 -10.12 34.64 -28.67
N LEU A 353 -10.31 34.01 -29.83
CA LEU A 353 -10.52 34.67 -31.13
C LEU A 353 -11.98 35.07 -31.42
N ALA A 354 -12.87 34.88 -30.43
CA ALA A 354 -14.32 35.09 -30.54
C ALA A 354 -14.93 34.33 -31.73
N LEU A 355 -14.53 33.06 -31.88
CA LEU A 355 -15.07 32.15 -32.88
C LEU A 355 -16.45 31.65 -32.45
N THR A 356 -17.36 31.55 -33.42
CA THR A 356 -18.72 31.02 -33.26
C THR A 356 -18.88 29.62 -33.85
N ALA A 357 -17.98 29.21 -34.75
CA ALA A 357 -17.90 27.89 -35.37
C ALA A 357 -16.44 27.42 -35.45
N ILE A 358 -16.23 26.10 -35.55
CA ILE A 358 -14.89 25.53 -35.63
C ILE A 358 -14.32 25.69 -37.06
N PRO A 359 -13.13 26.26 -37.26
CA PRO A 359 -12.56 26.46 -38.60
C PRO A 359 -12.16 25.15 -39.29
N SER A 360 -12.29 25.07 -40.62
CA SER A 360 -12.00 23.84 -41.39
C SER A 360 -10.55 23.39 -41.39
N ALA A 361 -9.62 24.31 -41.10
CA ALA A 361 -8.20 24.02 -40.89
C ALA A 361 -7.92 22.94 -39.83
N VAL A 362 -8.87 22.72 -38.89
CA VAL A 362 -8.79 21.66 -37.87
C VAL A 362 -8.82 20.26 -38.48
N TRP A 363 -9.59 20.05 -39.55
CA TRP A 363 -9.79 18.73 -40.16
C TRP A 363 -9.19 18.58 -41.56
N GLU A 364 -8.82 19.67 -42.23
CA GLU A 364 -8.16 19.59 -43.54
C GLU A 364 -6.73 19.02 -43.47
N SER A 365 -6.03 19.17 -42.35
CA SER A 365 -4.64 18.70 -42.21
C SER A 365 -4.50 17.25 -41.74
N GLY A 366 -5.52 16.66 -41.11
CA GLY A 366 -5.56 15.26 -40.65
C GLY A 366 -4.55 14.82 -39.57
N GLU A 367 -3.51 15.62 -39.33
CA GLU A 367 -2.37 15.28 -38.46
C GLU A 367 -2.34 16.01 -37.11
N ILE A 368 -3.32 16.88 -36.85
CA ILE A 368 -3.40 17.66 -35.60
C ILE A 368 -3.84 16.75 -34.44
N LEU A 369 -3.04 16.73 -33.38
CA LEU A 369 -3.26 15.95 -32.15
C LEU A 369 -4.04 16.73 -31.09
N LYS A 370 -3.89 18.06 -31.02
CA LYS A 370 -4.55 18.87 -29.98
C LYS A 370 -5.10 20.16 -30.56
N VAL A 371 -6.31 20.53 -30.13
CA VAL A 371 -6.97 21.77 -30.54
C VAL A 371 -7.49 22.51 -29.30
N ASP A 372 -7.07 23.75 -29.14
CA ASP A 372 -7.56 24.64 -28.07
C ASP A 372 -8.46 25.74 -28.64
N LEU A 373 -9.75 25.67 -28.34
CA LEU A 373 -10.79 26.66 -28.65
C LEU A 373 -11.28 27.38 -27.38
N SER A 374 -10.52 27.32 -26.28
CA SER A 374 -10.90 27.95 -25.02
C SER A 374 -11.22 29.45 -25.21
N ARG A 375 -12.16 29.96 -24.41
CA ARG A 375 -12.62 31.38 -24.49
C ARG A 375 -13.25 31.79 -25.83
N ASN A 376 -13.77 30.84 -26.61
CA ASN A 376 -14.68 31.09 -27.74
C ASN A 376 -16.13 30.72 -27.37
N SER A 377 -17.11 31.08 -28.22
CA SER A 377 -18.53 30.78 -28.00
C SER A 377 -19.06 29.94 -29.15
N ILE A 378 -18.60 28.69 -29.20
CA ILE A 378 -18.86 27.78 -30.30
C ILE A 378 -20.29 27.26 -30.19
N GLN A 379 -21.08 27.49 -31.23
CA GLN A 379 -22.51 27.19 -31.25
C GLN A 379 -22.81 25.80 -31.83
N GLU A 380 -21.94 25.29 -32.71
CA GLU A 380 -22.10 24.00 -33.36
C GLU A 380 -20.76 23.26 -33.54
N ILE A 381 -20.82 21.92 -33.49
CA ILE A 381 -19.69 21.05 -33.85
C ILE A 381 -19.94 20.47 -35.25
N PRO A 382 -19.08 20.77 -36.23
CA PRO A 382 -19.22 20.23 -37.58
C PRO A 382 -18.95 18.73 -37.61
N ASN A 383 -19.67 18.00 -38.47
CA ASN A 383 -19.53 16.55 -38.58
C ASN A 383 -18.15 16.14 -39.12
N GLU A 384 -17.52 17.04 -39.88
CA GLU A 384 -16.22 16.89 -40.53
C GLU A 384 -15.07 16.74 -39.52
N LEU A 385 -15.27 17.13 -38.25
CA LEU A 385 -14.31 16.89 -37.16
C LEU A 385 -14.12 15.39 -36.85
N SER A 386 -15.07 14.54 -37.26
CA SER A 386 -14.93 13.08 -37.20
C SER A 386 -13.91 12.51 -38.19
N LEU A 387 -13.48 13.30 -39.19
CA LEU A 387 -12.44 12.93 -40.14
C LEU A 387 -11.03 13.09 -39.54
N CYS A 388 -10.90 13.80 -38.40
CA CYS A 388 -9.64 13.93 -37.65
C CYS A 388 -9.33 12.65 -36.87
N THR A 389 -8.65 11.69 -37.50
CA THR A 389 -8.28 10.42 -36.86
C THR A 389 -7.19 10.56 -35.79
N SER A 390 -6.43 11.66 -35.81
CA SER A 390 -5.28 11.88 -34.92
C SER A 390 -5.60 12.74 -33.69
N LEU A 391 -6.82 13.30 -33.59
CA LEU A 391 -7.14 14.30 -32.57
C LEU A 391 -7.36 13.68 -31.18
N GLU A 392 -6.44 13.98 -30.25
CA GLU A 392 -6.37 13.46 -28.88
C GLU A 392 -7.01 14.39 -27.84
N SER A 393 -7.02 15.71 -28.07
CA SER A 393 -7.57 16.69 -27.11
C SER A 393 -8.30 17.83 -27.80
N LEU A 394 -9.52 18.12 -27.35
CA LEU A 394 -10.34 19.25 -27.79
C LEU A 394 -10.85 20.02 -26.58
N ASN A 395 -10.48 21.30 -26.47
CA ASN A 395 -10.85 22.18 -25.36
C ASN A 395 -11.72 23.34 -25.85
N GLY A 396 -12.89 23.60 -25.24
CA GLY A 396 -13.79 24.68 -25.66
C GLY A 396 -15.09 24.78 -24.86
N LYS A 397 -15.75 25.95 -24.93
CA LYS A 397 -17.05 26.22 -24.28
C LYS A 397 -18.17 26.06 -25.31
N LEU A 398 -19.07 25.09 -25.09
CA LEU A 398 -20.23 24.80 -25.94
C LEU A 398 -21.52 25.30 -25.28
N SER A 399 -22.53 25.64 -26.09
CA SER A 399 -23.89 25.92 -25.61
C SER A 399 -24.66 24.63 -25.27
N ASP A 400 -25.67 24.75 -24.41
CA ASP A 400 -26.46 23.64 -23.83
C ASP A 400 -27.16 22.73 -24.87
N GLU A 401 -27.30 23.17 -26.13
CA GLU A 401 -27.94 22.39 -27.21
C GLU A 401 -26.97 21.50 -28.02
N CYS A 402 -25.66 21.48 -27.70
CA CYS A 402 -24.63 20.97 -28.61
C CYS A 402 -24.17 19.50 -28.40
N ILE A 403 -24.80 18.73 -27.50
CA ILE A 403 -24.29 17.39 -27.15
C ILE A 403 -25.27 16.30 -27.58
N ASP A 404 -25.22 15.93 -28.87
CA ASP A 404 -25.81 14.66 -29.31
C ASP A 404 -24.99 13.91 -30.39
N TYR A 405 -23.96 14.52 -30.99
CA TYR A 405 -23.18 13.88 -32.06
C TYR A 405 -21.69 14.26 -32.05
N LEU A 406 -20.95 13.82 -31.03
CA LEU A 406 -19.48 13.72 -31.09
C LEU A 406 -19.10 12.25 -31.29
N LYS A 407 -19.06 11.79 -32.54
CA LYS A 407 -18.36 10.56 -32.93
C LYS A 407 -16.92 10.93 -33.30
N VAL A 408 -16.03 10.96 -32.31
CA VAL A 408 -14.59 11.12 -32.55
C VAL A 408 -13.89 10.02 -31.77
N GLY A 409 -13.43 9.01 -32.49
CA GLY A 409 -12.97 7.73 -31.93
C GLY A 409 -11.63 7.77 -31.19
N MET A 410 -11.03 8.93 -30.92
CA MET A 410 -9.70 9.03 -30.29
C MET A 410 -9.48 10.26 -29.38
N LEU A 411 -10.54 10.88 -28.85
CA LEU A 411 -10.38 11.94 -27.84
C LEU A 411 -10.04 11.35 -26.46
N ILE A 412 -8.84 11.65 -25.96
CA ILE A 412 -8.31 11.27 -24.64
C ILE A 412 -8.82 12.22 -23.55
N SER A 413 -9.16 13.47 -23.90
CA SER A 413 -9.78 14.42 -22.99
C SER A 413 -10.74 15.37 -23.71
N ILE A 414 -11.95 15.52 -23.15
CA ILE A 414 -12.87 16.62 -23.41
C ILE A 414 -13.05 17.33 -22.08
N THR A 415 -12.78 18.63 -22.03
CA THR A 415 -12.89 19.44 -20.82
C THR A 415 -13.98 20.47 -21.01
N PHE A 416 -15.04 20.40 -20.20
CA PHE A 416 -16.07 21.44 -20.10
C PHE A 416 -15.95 22.13 -18.74
N GLU A 417 -15.66 23.42 -18.74
CA GLU A 417 -15.62 24.25 -17.53
C GLU A 417 -16.88 25.13 -17.43
N GLN A 418 -17.48 25.18 -16.22
CA GLN A 418 -18.66 25.96 -15.83
C GLN A 418 -20.05 25.46 -16.32
N CYS A 419 -20.35 24.17 -16.15
CA CYS A 419 -21.74 23.64 -16.27
C CYS A 419 -22.31 23.34 -14.86
N CYS A 420 -23.47 23.93 -14.53
CA CYS A 420 -24.21 23.63 -13.29
C CYS A 420 -24.97 22.32 -13.48
N MET A 421 -24.69 21.28 -12.69
CA MET A 421 -25.39 19.98 -12.76
C MET A 421 -25.77 19.50 -11.35
N ASP A 422 -27.07 19.27 -11.15
CA ASP A 422 -27.70 18.96 -9.85
C ASP A 422 -27.96 17.45 -9.58
N SER A 423 -27.66 16.53 -10.50
CA SER A 423 -27.53 15.09 -10.18
C SER A 423 -26.95 14.29 -11.35
N ILE A 424 -26.33 13.15 -11.06
CA ILE A 424 -25.95 12.13 -12.06
C ILE A 424 -26.58 10.80 -11.65
N SER A 425 -27.38 10.23 -12.55
CA SER A 425 -27.94 8.89 -12.43
C SER A 425 -27.13 7.89 -13.26
N GLN A 426 -26.43 7.00 -12.55
CA GLN A 426 -25.75 5.76 -12.96
C GLN A 426 -24.24 5.82 -13.30
N ALA A 427 -23.51 4.91 -12.64
CA ALA A 427 -22.10 4.57 -12.82
C ALA A 427 -21.97 3.03 -12.72
N ASP A 428 -21.09 2.42 -13.52
CA ASP A 428 -20.75 0.99 -13.41
C ASP A 428 -19.22 0.83 -13.26
N ALA A 429 -18.81 0.00 -12.31
CA ALA A 429 -17.48 -0.07 -11.72
C ALA A 429 -16.85 -1.48 -11.81
N SER A 430 -17.06 -2.16 -12.93
CA SER A 430 -16.83 -3.62 -13.04
C SER A 430 -15.43 -4.07 -13.51
N VAL A 431 -14.41 -3.20 -13.63
CA VAL A 431 -13.13 -3.58 -14.31
C VAL A 431 -11.87 -3.48 -13.45
N LEU A 432 -11.95 -3.41 -12.11
CA LEU A 432 -10.77 -3.60 -11.26
C LEU A 432 -11.07 -4.60 -10.15
N ASP A 433 -10.78 -5.87 -10.42
CA ASP A 433 -10.88 -7.04 -9.52
C ASP A 433 -9.92 -7.00 -8.31
N THR A 434 -9.46 -5.80 -7.92
CA THR A 434 -8.55 -5.59 -6.79
C THR A 434 -9.34 -5.41 -5.51
N HIS A 435 -9.07 -6.25 -4.52
CA HIS A 435 -9.58 -6.09 -3.16
C HIS A 435 -9.00 -4.81 -2.55
N TRP A 436 -9.88 -3.94 -2.07
CA TRP A 436 -9.47 -2.69 -1.44
C TRP A 436 -9.51 -2.76 0.08
N VAL A 437 -8.53 -2.12 0.71
CA VAL A 437 -8.47 -1.90 2.16
C VAL A 437 -8.27 -0.40 2.41
N LEU A 438 -9.23 0.21 3.09
CA LEU A 438 -9.19 1.63 3.46
C LEU A 438 -9.25 1.78 4.98
N ILE A 439 -8.19 2.34 5.55
CA ILE A 439 -8.04 2.52 7.00
C ILE A 439 -7.91 4.02 7.32
N LEU A 440 -8.92 4.54 8.02
CA LEU A 440 -9.08 5.95 8.40
C LEU A 440 -9.28 6.14 9.91
N THR A 441 -8.94 5.12 10.70
CA THR A 441 -9.04 5.07 12.16
C THR A 441 -8.40 6.29 12.83
N ASN A 442 -8.99 6.80 13.91
CA ASN A 442 -8.44 7.88 14.75
C ASN A 442 -8.07 9.15 13.96
N ASN A 443 -9.01 9.69 13.18
CA ASN A 443 -8.89 10.96 12.47
C ASN A 443 -9.92 11.98 12.98
N LYS A 444 -10.08 13.11 12.28
CA LYS A 444 -11.04 14.18 12.61
C LYS A 444 -12.17 14.27 11.58
N ILE A 445 -12.47 13.18 10.88
CA ILE A 445 -13.48 13.14 9.83
C ILE A 445 -14.86 13.32 10.46
N LYS A 446 -15.63 14.29 9.95
CA LYS A 446 -16.96 14.63 10.47
C LYS A 446 -18.12 14.10 9.62
N GLU A 447 -17.88 13.95 8.33
CA GLU A 447 -18.89 13.59 7.34
C GLU A 447 -18.60 12.20 6.78
N TRP A 448 -19.65 11.46 6.47
CA TRP A 448 -19.53 10.16 5.80
C TRP A 448 -18.88 10.34 4.42
N PRO A 449 -17.79 9.62 4.10
CA PRO A 449 -17.12 9.75 2.81
C PRO A 449 -17.86 8.98 1.70
N GLY A 450 -19.14 9.26 1.52
CA GLY A 450 -20.05 8.53 0.63
C GLY A 450 -19.58 8.49 -0.81
N ALA A 451 -19.22 9.65 -1.38
CA ALA A 451 -18.71 9.74 -2.75
C ALA A 451 -17.46 8.86 -2.98
N VAL A 452 -16.56 8.78 -2.00
CA VAL A 452 -15.37 7.94 -2.06
C VAL A 452 -15.76 6.47 -2.02
N ILE A 453 -16.57 6.10 -1.04
CA ILE A 453 -17.01 4.73 -0.77
C ILE A 453 -17.80 4.15 -1.96
N GLN A 454 -18.72 4.92 -2.55
CA GLN A 454 -19.54 4.50 -3.71
C GLN A 454 -18.68 4.07 -4.90
N SER A 455 -17.54 4.74 -5.07
CA SER A 455 -16.63 4.48 -6.18
C SER A 455 -15.58 3.39 -5.89
N LEU A 456 -15.50 2.90 -4.64
CA LEU A 456 -14.71 1.73 -4.23
C LEU A 456 -15.56 0.46 -4.20
N SER A 457 -16.15 0.08 -5.34
CA SER A 457 -17.10 -1.06 -5.45
C SER A 457 -16.59 -2.42 -4.97
N ASN A 458 -15.27 -2.60 -4.88
CA ASN A 458 -14.59 -3.81 -4.39
C ASN A 458 -13.93 -3.63 -3.01
N LEU A 459 -14.44 -2.71 -2.19
CA LEU A 459 -13.96 -2.51 -0.82
C LEU A 459 -14.22 -3.74 0.04
N SER A 460 -13.14 -4.30 0.58
CA SER A 460 -13.18 -5.50 1.43
C SER A 460 -13.08 -5.17 2.92
N CYS A 461 -12.41 -4.07 3.25
CA CYS A 461 -12.18 -3.63 4.62
C CYS A 461 -12.29 -2.10 4.69
N LEU A 462 -13.16 -1.62 5.58
CA LEU A 462 -13.36 -0.22 5.88
C LEU A 462 -13.25 0.00 7.39
N LYS A 463 -12.26 0.77 7.82
CA LYS A 463 -12.08 1.16 9.23
C LYS A 463 -12.18 2.67 9.38
N LEU A 464 -13.19 3.12 10.12
CA LEU A 464 -13.51 4.53 10.37
C LEU A 464 -13.63 4.83 11.87
N ASN A 465 -13.20 3.90 12.73
CA ASN A 465 -13.33 4.03 14.17
C ASN A 465 -12.60 5.25 14.76
N ASN A 466 -13.15 5.78 15.86
CA ASN A 466 -12.69 6.98 16.57
C ASN A 466 -12.49 8.19 15.66
N ASN A 467 -13.49 8.47 14.82
CA ASN A 467 -13.61 9.74 14.11
C ASN A 467 -14.66 10.64 14.80
N LEU A 468 -15.10 11.69 14.12
CA LEU A 468 -16.10 12.63 14.59
C LEU A 468 -17.37 12.57 13.71
N LEU A 469 -17.68 11.39 13.16
CA LEU A 469 -18.78 11.22 12.22
C LEU A 469 -20.11 11.65 12.85
N GLN A 470 -20.80 12.59 12.20
CA GLN A 470 -22.05 13.18 12.70
C GLN A 470 -23.31 12.51 12.16
N GLN A 471 -23.22 11.90 10.98
CA GLN A 471 -24.32 11.17 10.36
C GLN A 471 -23.77 10.23 9.30
N ILE A 472 -24.32 9.01 9.26
CA ILE A 472 -24.18 8.08 8.13
C ILE A 472 -25.50 8.15 7.35
N PRO A 473 -25.48 8.51 6.06
CA PRO A 473 -26.65 8.50 5.19
C PRO A 473 -27.31 7.12 5.17
N SER A 474 -28.64 7.08 5.00
CA SER A 474 -29.38 5.82 4.93
C SER A 474 -28.90 4.95 3.76
N ASP A 475 -28.51 5.52 2.63
CA ASP A 475 -27.96 4.77 1.49
C ASP A 475 -26.44 4.55 1.56
N GLY A 476 -25.76 4.93 2.66
CA GLY A 476 -24.31 4.97 2.75
C GLY A 476 -23.60 3.62 2.53
N PHE A 477 -24.28 2.50 2.80
CA PHE A 477 -23.74 1.14 2.65
C PHE A 477 -24.21 0.42 1.39
N ARG A 478 -25.01 1.07 0.53
CA ARG A 478 -25.67 0.43 -0.61
C ARG A 478 -24.70 -0.25 -1.57
N ASP A 479 -23.56 0.38 -1.83
CA ASP A 479 -22.58 -0.07 -2.83
C ASP A 479 -21.45 -0.94 -2.26
N LEU A 480 -21.51 -1.27 -0.97
CA LEU A 480 -20.48 -2.02 -0.22
C LEU A 480 -20.75 -3.52 -0.14
N SER A 481 -21.29 -4.12 -1.20
CA SER A 481 -21.73 -5.53 -1.21
C SER A 481 -20.60 -6.55 -0.99
N LYS A 482 -19.34 -6.20 -1.28
CA LYS A 482 -18.15 -7.05 -1.10
C LYS A 482 -17.41 -6.84 0.23
N LEU A 483 -17.94 -5.99 1.10
CA LEU A 483 -17.29 -5.64 2.36
C LEU A 483 -17.31 -6.82 3.32
N LYS A 484 -16.14 -7.16 3.86
CA LYS A 484 -15.96 -8.24 4.84
C LYS A 484 -15.73 -7.70 6.25
N ILE A 485 -15.06 -6.56 6.37
CA ILE A 485 -14.72 -5.95 7.66
C ILE A 485 -15.20 -4.50 7.67
N LEU A 486 -16.02 -4.16 8.67
CA LEU A 486 -16.49 -2.82 8.94
C LEU A 486 -16.25 -2.45 10.41
N ASP A 487 -15.46 -1.41 10.64
CA ASP A 487 -15.28 -0.84 11.98
C ASP A 487 -15.71 0.63 12.01
N LEU A 488 -16.80 0.90 12.74
CA LEU A 488 -17.35 2.23 12.96
C LEU A 488 -17.20 2.68 14.41
N SER A 489 -16.54 1.89 15.25
CA SER A 489 -16.50 2.08 16.71
C SER A 489 -16.11 3.50 17.12
N GLY A 490 -16.72 4.03 18.18
CA GLY A 490 -16.34 5.33 18.75
C GLY A 490 -16.84 6.55 17.98
N ASN A 491 -17.76 6.38 17.00
CA ASN A 491 -18.45 7.45 16.27
C ASN A 491 -19.86 7.72 16.83
N ALA A 492 -19.96 8.01 18.13
CA ALA A 492 -21.22 8.10 18.87
C ALA A 492 -22.35 8.94 18.22
N ALA A 493 -22.03 9.97 17.43
CA ALA A 493 -23.03 10.84 16.81
C ALA A 493 -23.57 10.30 15.47
N SER A 494 -23.00 9.23 14.91
CA SER A 494 -23.17 8.91 13.49
C SER A 494 -24.46 8.17 13.14
N PHE A 495 -25.11 7.51 14.11
CA PHE A 495 -26.40 6.84 13.91
C PHE A 495 -27.54 7.65 14.51
N LYS A 496 -28.21 8.43 13.66
CA LYS A 496 -29.49 9.07 14.01
C LYS A 496 -30.70 8.21 13.62
N GLU A 497 -30.53 7.29 12.66
CA GLU A 497 -31.54 6.36 12.16
C GLU A 497 -30.94 4.94 12.06
N HIS A 498 -31.78 3.91 11.92
CA HIS A 498 -31.32 2.53 11.73
C HIS A 498 -30.57 2.39 10.38
N PRO A 499 -29.26 2.15 10.38
CA PRO A 499 -28.51 2.00 9.14
C PRO A 499 -28.92 0.71 8.42
N PRO A 500 -29.09 0.71 7.08
CA PRO A 500 -29.41 -0.52 6.36
C PRO A 500 -28.15 -1.34 6.15
N LEU A 501 -27.67 -1.94 7.24
CA LEU A 501 -26.57 -2.90 7.25
C LEU A 501 -26.93 -4.17 6.48
N SER A 502 -28.23 -4.40 6.22
CA SER A 502 -28.75 -5.51 5.42
C SER A 502 -28.22 -5.56 3.99
N SER A 503 -27.63 -4.48 3.46
CA SER A 503 -26.92 -4.52 2.16
C SER A 503 -25.59 -5.30 2.21
N LEU A 504 -25.00 -5.49 3.39
CA LEU A 504 -23.64 -6.01 3.59
C LEU A 504 -23.59 -7.54 3.74
N GLN A 505 -24.17 -8.27 2.79
CA GLN A 505 -24.37 -9.73 2.88
C GLN A 505 -23.07 -10.55 2.99
N GLN A 506 -21.91 -9.99 2.62
CA GLN A 506 -20.59 -10.65 2.74
C GLN A 506 -19.84 -10.29 4.03
N LEU A 507 -20.45 -9.52 4.93
CA LEU A 507 -19.79 -9.02 6.13
C LEU A 507 -19.46 -10.16 7.11
N GLN A 508 -18.21 -10.22 7.53
CA GLN A 508 -17.67 -11.22 8.46
C GLN A 508 -17.34 -10.62 9.82
N GLU A 509 -16.92 -9.35 9.85
CA GLU A 509 -16.57 -8.66 11.08
C GLU A 509 -17.23 -7.27 11.13
N LEU A 510 -17.97 -7.03 12.21
CA LEU A 510 -18.66 -5.77 12.46
C LEU A 510 -18.32 -5.26 13.86
N TYR A 511 -17.73 -4.06 13.92
CA TYR A 511 -17.36 -3.40 15.16
C TYR A 511 -18.13 -2.09 15.32
N LEU A 512 -18.97 -2.03 16.36
CA LEU A 512 -19.86 -0.93 16.73
C LEU A 512 -19.69 -0.54 18.21
N ARG A 513 -18.47 -0.67 18.74
CA ARG A 513 -18.16 -0.35 20.14
C ARG A 513 -18.27 1.15 20.38
N ARG A 514 -18.77 1.58 21.55
CA ARG A 514 -18.83 3.01 21.95
C ARG A 514 -19.58 3.89 20.92
N MET A 515 -20.70 3.37 20.41
CA MET A 515 -21.57 4.02 19.43
C MET A 515 -22.80 4.71 20.05
N GLN A 516 -22.97 4.63 21.38
CA GLN A 516 -24.16 5.14 22.10
C GLN A 516 -25.48 4.47 21.65
N LEU A 517 -25.43 3.21 21.23
CA LEU A 517 -26.62 2.46 20.82
C LEU A 517 -27.49 2.12 22.04
N HIS A 518 -28.80 2.37 21.95
CA HIS A 518 -29.79 1.97 22.96
C HIS A 518 -30.44 0.60 22.68
N GLU A 519 -30.47 0.21 21.41
CA GLU A 519 -30.97 -1.07 20.94
C GLU A 519 -30.08 -1.60 19.80
N VAL A 520 -30.15 -2.91 19.57
CA VAL A 520 -29.40 -3.55 18.48
C VAL A 520 -30.19 -3.36 17.17
N PRO A 521 -29.58 -2.80 16.11
CA PRO A 521 -30.24 -2.69 14.80
C PRO A 521 -30.68 -4.06 14.28
N LEU A 522 -31.98 -4.20 13.97
CA LEU A 522 -32.56 -5.48 13.54
C LEU A 522 -31.95 -5.99 12.21
N ASP A 523 -31.45 -5.10 11.36
CA ASP A 523 -30.78 -5.44 10.10
C ASP A 523 -29.56 -6.36 10.29
N ILE A 524 -28.88 -6.30 11.45
CA ILE A 524 -27.74 -7.16 11.77
C ILE A 524 -28.15 -8.63 11.75
N MET A 525 -29.41 -8.95 12.06
CA MET A 525 -29.92 -10.32 12.10
C MET A 525 -29.99 -10.98 10.70
N SER A 526 -29.85 -10.17 9.64
CA SER A 526 -29.80 -10.65 8.25
C SER A 526 -28.38 -11.04 7.78
N LEU A 527 -27.35 -10.81 8.60
CA LEU A 527 -25.95 -10.99 8.22
C LEU A 527 -25.45 -12.40 8.54
N GLU A 528 -25.84 -13.39 7.74
CA GLU A 528 -25.57 -14.82 8.01
C GLU A 528 -24.08 -15.21 7.98
N GLN A 529 -23.25 -14.42 7.28
CA GLN A 529 -21.79 -14.61 7.17
C GLN A 529 -21.02 -14.04 8.38
N LEU A 530 -21.69 -13.36 9.31
CA LEU A 530 -21.05 -12.63 10.40
C LEU A 530 -20.38 -13.59 11.39
N ARG A 531 -19.08 -13.40 11.62
CA ARG A 531 -18.24 -14.20 12.52
C ARG A 531 -17.89 -13.45 13.79
N ILE A 532 -17.69 -12.14 13.71
CA ILE A 532 -17.35 -11.29 14.85
C ILE A 532 -18.32 -10.12 14.89
N LEU A 533 -18.95 -9.93 16.05
CA LEU A 533 -19.81 -8.79 16.34
C LEU A 533 -19.41 -8.15 17.67
N ASP A 534 -18.87 -6.93 17.61
CA ASP A 534 -18.53 -6.13 18.79
C ASP A 534 -19.56 -5.00 18.98
N LEU A 535 -20.36 -5.11 20.03
CA LEU A 535 -21.36 -4.14 20.49
C LEU A 535 -21.01 -3.61 21.89
N GLY A 536 -19.75 -3.76 22.33
CA GLY A 536 -19.32 -3.37 23.66
C GLY A 536 -19.45 -1.87 23.93
N GLN A 537 -19.50 -1.48 25.20
CA GLN A 537 -19.51 -0.07 25.63
C GLN A 537 -20.61 0.78 24.99
N ASN A 538 -21.82 0.22 24.87
CA ASN A 538 -23.02 0.92 24.40
C ASN A 538 -24.02 1.10 25.57
N SER A 539 -25.27 1.44 25.27
CA SER A 539 -26.35 1.61 26.25
C SER A 539 -27.49 0.62 26.01
N LEU A 540 -27.16 -0.60 25.53
CA LEU A 540 -28.15 -1.63 25.18
C LEU A 540 -28.87 -2.15 26.43
N GLN A 541 -30.20 -2.22 26.40
CA GLN A 541 -31.02 -2.74 27.53
C GLN A 541 -31.48 -4.19 27.32
N THR A 542 -31.74 -4.56 26.08
CA THR A 542 -32.26 -5.88 25.67
C THR A 542 -31.55 -6.36 24.42
N ILE A 543 -31.59 -7.67 24.20
CA ILE A 543 -31.04 -8.33 23.02
C ILE A 543 -32.19 -9.03 22.29
N PRO A 544 -32.36 -8.82 20.96
CA PRO A 544 -33.45 -9.45 20.20
C PRO A 544 -33.25 -10.96 20.06
N GLU A 545 -34.35 -11.72 19.99
CA GLU A 545 -34.34 -13.17 19.76
C GLU A 545 -33.74 -13.58 18.40
N GLY A 546 -33.63 -12.63 17.46
CA GLY A 546 -33.10 -12.84 16.12
C GLY A 546 -31.64 -13.28 16.07
N PHE A 547 -30.86 -13.15 17.16
CA PHE A 547 -29.46 -13.60 17.22
C PHE A 547 -29.30 -15.09 16.90
N LYS A 548 -30.34 -15.90 17.12
CA LYS A 548 -30.38 -17.32 16.74
C LYS A 548 -30.09 -17.58 15.25
N ASN A 549 -30.31 -16.58 14.39
CA ASN A 549 -30.07 -16.69 12.95
C ASN A 549 -28.59 -16.56 12.57
N LEU A 550 -27.74 -15.99 13.45
CA LEU A 550 -26.32 -15.76 13.19
C LEU A 550 -25.48 -17.03 13.43
N THR A 551 -25.77 -18.08 12.66
CA THR A 551 -25.17 -19.41 12.85
C THR A 551 -23.66 -19.46 12.61
N SER A 552 -23.09 -18.50 11.87
CA SER A 552 -21.64 -18.37 11.64
C SER A 552 -20.87 -17.63 12.75
N LEU A 553 -21.58 -17.09 13.76
CA LEU A 553 -21.00 -16.21 14.77
C LEU A 553 -20.05 -16.98 15.70
N VAL A 554 -18.82 -16.48 15.81
CA VAL A 554 -17.73 -17.07 16.61
C VAL A 554 -17.48 -16.24 17.87
N GLU A 555 -17.53 -14.92 17.75
CA GLU A 555 -17.31 -13.97 18.84
C GLU A 555 -18.43 -12.92 18.89
N LEU A 556 -19.01 -12.76 20.07
CA LEU A 556 -20.00 -11.75 20.39
C LEU A 556 -19.57 -10.99 21.64
N ASP A 557 -19.24 -9.71 21.48
CA ASP A 557 -18.93 -8.80 22.58
C ASP A 557 -20.12 -7.91 22.90
N LEU A 558 -20.72 -8.11 24.08
CA LEU A 558 -21.80 -7.30 24.65
C LEU A 558 -21.37 -6.61 25.94
N SER A 559 -20.07 -6.56 26.23
CA SER A 559 -19.55 -6.01 27.48
C SER A 559 -19.90 -4.54 27.68
N ASP A 560 -19.93 -4.09 28.93
CA ASP A 560 -20.17 -2.69 29.32
C ASP A 560 -21.46 -2.09 28.69
N ASN A 561 -22.58 -2.78 28.86
CA ASN A 561 -23.92 -2.34 28.43
C ASN A 561 -24.89 -2.29 29.65
N ASN A 562 -26.18 -2.05 29.40
CA ASN A 562 -27.23 -2.03 30.44
C ASN A 562 -28.18 -3.25 30.34
N ILE A 563 -27.68 -4.39 29.87
CA ILE A 563 -28.50 -5.58 29.59
C ILE A 563 -28.92 -6.25 30.89
N THR A 564 -30.24 -6.44 31.07
CA THR A 564 -30.80 -7.05 32.29
C THR A 564 -31.14 -8.53 32.13
N THR A 565 -31.52 -8.95 30.93
CA THR A 565 -31.92 -10.32 30.58
C THR A 565 -31.40 -10.71 29.20
N LEU A 566 -31.06 -11.99 29.01
CA LEU A 566 -30.71 -12.58 27.71
C LEU A 566 -31.83 -13.53 27.23
N PRO A 567 -32.16 -13.55 25.92
CA PRO A 567 -33.15 -14.47 25.36
C PRO A 567 -32.64 -15.93 25.41
N PRO A 568 -33.49 -16.92 25.80
CA PRO A 568 -33.14 -18.34 25.77
C PRO A 568 -32.62 -18.84 24.41
N GLU A 569 -33.14 -18.27 23.32
CA GLU A 569 -32.82 -18.60 21.93
C GLU A 569 -31.34 -18.36 21.59
N LEU A 570 -30.64 -17.49 22.33
CA LEU A 570 -29.20 -17.30 22.17
C LEU A 570 -28.42 -18.60 22.45
N GLY A 571 -28.97 -19.49 23.29
CA GLY A 571 -28.42 -20.82 23.55
C GLY A 571 -28.38 -21.74 22.32
N LEU A 572 -29.12 -21.44 21.25
CA LEU A 572 -29.05 -22.19 19.99
C LEU A 572 -27.69 -22.03 19.27
N LEU A 573 -26.95 -20.96 19.59
CA LEU A 573 -25.59 -20.71 19.06
C LEU A 573 -24.49 -21.50 19.81
N GLU A 574 -24.83 -22.42 20.72
CA GLU A 574 -23.88 -23.25 21.47
C GLU A 574 -22.83 -23.97 20.58
N THR A 575 -23.21 -24.29 19.33
CA THR A 575 -22.35 -25.02 18.40
C THR A 575 -21.33 -24.13 17.67
N SER A 576 -21.62 -22.85 17.48
CA SER A 576 -20.79 -21.91 16.71
C SER A 576 -20.07 -20.89 17.58
N LEU A 577 -20.75 -20.35 18.61
CA LEU A 577 -20.24 -19.24 19.41
C LEU A 577 -19.19 -19.72 20.42
N GLN A 578 -17.96 -19.26 20.24
CA GLN A 578 -16.81 -19.62 21.08
C GLN A 578 -16.60 -18.61 22.21
N ALA A 579 -16.79 -17.33 21.92
CA ALA A 579 -16.60 -16.24 22.86
C ALA A 579 -17.87 -15.40 22.99
N LEU A 580 -18.43 -15.34 24.21
CA LEU A 580 -19.52 -14.45 24.58
C LEU A 580 -19.07 -13.59 25.77
N ARG A 581 -18.86 -12.30 25.55
CA ARG A 581 -18.46 -11.35 26.60
C ARG A 581 -19.68 -10.59 27.10
N LEU A 582 -19.92 -10.67 28.40
CA LEU A 582 -21.10 -10.11 29.08
C LEU A 582 -20.73 -9.22 30.27
N ASP A 583 -19.43 -9.03 30.52
CA ASP A 583 -18.91 -8.26 31.64
C ASP A 583 -19.47 -6.85 31.65
N GLY A 584 -19.62 -6.25 32.84
CA GLY A 584 -20.13 -4.87 32.96
C GLY A 584 -21.64 -4.69 32.76
N ASN A 585 -22.43 -5.77 32.60
CA ASN A 585 -23.90 -5.69 32.49
C ASN A 585 -24.64 -6.00 33.81
N PRO A 586 -25.77 -5.35 34.11
CA PRO A 586 -26.61 -5.63 35.28
C PRO A 586 -27.55 -6.84 35.08
N LEU A 587 -26.99 -7.99 34.68
CA LEU A 587 -27.76 -9.21 34.42
C LEU A 587 -28.45 -9.75 35.68
N ARG A 588 -29.78 -9.91 35.64
CA ARG A 588 -30.58 -10.42 36.75
C ARG A 588 -31.06 -11.87 36.54
N SER A 589 -31.14 -12.33 35.29
CA SER A 589 -31.71 -13.63 34.94
C SER A 589 -30.74 -14.81 35.10
N ILE A 590 -29.43 -14.56 35.06
CA ILE A 590 -28.38 -15.60 35.15
C ILE A 590 -27.56 -15.36 36.40
N ARG A 591 -27.38 -16.40 37.22
CA ARG A 591 -26.54 -16.32 38.43
C ARG A 591 -25.07 -16.13 38.03
N ARG A 592 -24.35 -15.30 38.77
CA ARG A 592 -22.92 -15.01 38.55
C ARG A 592 -22.05 -16.29 38.45
N ALA A 593 -22.33 -17.29 39.28
CA ALA A 593 -21.63 -18.58 39.25
C ALA A 593 -21.76 -19.36 37.93
N ILE A 594 -22.77 -19.07 37.10
CA ILE A 594 -22.92 -19.64 35.75
C ILE A 594 -22.12 -18.82 34.75
N LEU A 595 -22.15 -17.48 34.86
CA LEU A 595 -21.37 -16.57 34.02
C LEU A 595 -19.86 -16.84 34.15
N ASP A 596 -19.38 -17.03 35.37
CA ASP A 596 -17.95 -17.27 35.66
C ASP A 596 -17.42 -18.61 35.11
N ARG A 597 -18.31 -19.53 34.67
CA ARG A 597 -17.95 -20.83 34.08
C ARG A 597 -17.71 -20.77 32.57
N GLY A 598 -17.83 -19.59 31.96
CA GLY A 598 -17.50 -19.32 30.57
C GLY A 598 -18.63 -19.62 29.57
N THR A 599 -18.40 -19.20 28.32
CA THR A 599 -19.39 -19.15 27.21
C THR A 599 -20.26 -20.39 27.09
N LYS A 600 -19.66 -21.59 27.02
CA LYS A 600 -20.38 -22.85 26.77
C LYS A 600 -21.43 -23.15 27.83
N VAL A 601 -21.13 -22.87 29.10
CA VAL A 601 -22.05 -23.16 30.21
C VAL A 601 -23.22 -22.18 30.21
N VAL A 602 -22.97 -20.91 29.88
CA VAL A 602 -24.00 -19.88 29.74
C VAL A 602 -24.95 -20.23 28.59
N LEU A 603 -24.42 -20.61 27.42
CA LEU A 603 -25.25 -20.97 26.25
C LEU A 603 -26.11 -22.21 26.53
N LYS A 604 -25.54 -23.25 27.15
CA LYS A 604 -26.30 -24.43 27.55
C LYS A 604 -27.43 -24.09 28.54
N TYR A 605 -27.15 -23.25 29.54
CA TYR A 605 -28.17 -22.81 30.49
C TYR A 605 -29.34 -22.08 29.79
N LEU A 606 -29.04 -21.24 28.79
CA LEU A 606 -30.06 -20.54 28.02
C LEU A 606 -30.90 -21.50 27.17
N LYS A 607 -30.25 -22.48 26.55
CA LYS A 607 -30.90 -23.51 25.73
C LYS A 607 -31.88 -24.38 26.53
N ASP A 608 -31.52 -24.75 27.76
CA ASP A 608 -32.38 -25.53 28.67
C ASP A 608 -33.62 -24.74 29.15
N LYS A 609 -33.70 -23.43 28.87
CA LYS A 609 -34.82 -22.54 29.21
C LYS A 609 -35.78 -22.27 28.05
N ILE A 610 -35.50 -22.81 26.85
CA ILE A 610 -36.41 -22.70 25.71
C ILE A 610 -37.65 -23.57 26.02
N PRO A 611 -38.88 -23.02 25.98
CA PRO A 611 -40.09 -23.81 26.20
C PRO A 611 -40.16 -24.95 25.18
N GLU A 612 -40.41 -26.18 25.64
CA GLU A 612 -40.78 -27.28 24.73
C GLU A 612 -42.06 -26.86 24.00
N GLN A 613 -42.00 -26.76 22.66
CA GLN A 613 -43.16 -26.49 21.81
C GLN A 613 -44.08 -27.70 21.70
#